data_AF-A0A922ZQC0-F1
#
_entry.id   AF-A0A922ZQC0-F1
#
_cell.length_a   1.000
_cell.length_b   1.000
_cell.length_c   1.000
_cell.angle_alpha   90.00
_cell.angle_beta   90.00
_cell.angle_gamma   90.00
#
_symmetry.space_group_name_H-M   'P 1'
#
loop_
_entity.id
_entity.type
_entity.pdbx_description
1 polymer ?
#
loop_
_entity_poly.entity_id
_entity_poly.type
_entity_poly.pdbx_seq_one_letter_code
_entity_poly.pdbx_strand_id
1 'polypeptide(L)'
;MNSLTLRALRATLAAGAALALLAGCSTTAPTPVASPTAASVAPSPTPTVEAVSGPQPLIDLTCDELGVALPLASTFAMSVTSQNRAITEYRAAQYFPSAFEVRSAGGLVCEWSNGMPDAPFGGNFPDYAGVTVDVLPEPGVQWDKYVERVNAMGDRTLSCYTFDGEGMCFLDELGANRWIAVTVRGAVSESAASTLTTSAVDAVTAAGPGGAPWTVPASTLALPADCATYIDSAEAQVAVGIVEPLRVLELYGVPLDVGGAAAAIDPGHRCMLGFEFDEAGVGFVSILRGGEWGWNDVKSAVGATPLELEGLGADNEAWLRCGPGIDWCNADLIIGGNWISIELAKHDFGGPYDIRAAAQAVAATIVRNVVP
;
A
#
# COMPACT_ATOMS: atom_id res chain seq x y z
N MET A 1 18.52 43.05 -10.91
CA MET A 1 18.13 44.43 -10.57
C MET A 1 16.97 44.35 -9.58
N ASN A 2 17.10 45.08 -8.45
CA ASN A 2 16.14 45.31 -7.36
C ASN A 2 15.75 44.07 -6.52
N SER A 3 16.35 43.86 -5.34
CA SER A 3 16.22 44.59 -4.05
C SER A 3 15.16 43.96 -3.17
N LEU A 4 15.57 43.14 -2.20
CA LEU A 4 14.83 42.92 -0.95
C LEU A 4 15.80 42.79 0.22
N THR A 5 15.98 43.91 0.91
CA THR A 5 16.49 44.05 2.26
C THR A 5 15.46 43.56 3.27
N LEU A 6 15.86 42.65 4.18
CA LEU A 6 15.26 42.56 5.51
C LEU A 6 16.36 42.32 6.56
N ARG A 7 16.43 43.24 7.52
CA ARG A 7 17.30 43.23 8.70
C ARG A 7 16.48 42.86 9.94
N ALA A 8 17.17 42.24 10.89
CA ALA A 8 16.85 42.06 12.32
C ALA A 8 15.78 40.99 12.61
N LEU A 9 15.90 40.14 13.64
CA LEU A 9 16.43 40.34 14.99
C LEU A 9 17.26 39.16 15.53
N ARG A 10 18.20 39.49 16.42
CA ARG A 10 18.91 38.56 17.31
C ARG A 10 17.97 38.04 18.40
N ALA A 11 17.97 36.74 18.65
CA ALA A 11 17.42 36.16 19.88
C ALA A 11 18.47 35.23 20.52
N THR A 12 18.86 35.61 21.72
CA THR A 12 19.87 35.01 22.59
C THR A 12 19.32 33.73 23.21
N LEU A 13 19.92 32.57 22.96
CA LEU A 13 19.62 31.34 23.71
C LEU A 13 20.56 31.24 24.91
N ALA A 14 20.00 31.49 26.10
CA ALA A 14 20.66 31.23 27.37
C ALA A 14 20.52 29.74 27.72
N ALA A 15 21.66 29.06 27.90
CA ALA A 15 21.74 27.71 28.41
C ALA A 15 21.47 27.71 29.92
N GLY A 16 20.37 27.09 30.34
CA GLY A 16 20.05 26.80 31.74
C GLY A 16 20.15 25.30 32.01
N ALA A 17 21.30 24.86 32.53
CA ALA A 17 21.47 23.52 33.08
C ALA A 17 20.96 23.49 34.52
N ALA A 18 19.92 22.70 34.79
CA ALA A 18 19.47 22.39 36.14
C ALA A 18 19.80 20.93 36.47
N LEU A 19 20.89 20.73 37.22
CA LEU A 19 21.18 19.46 37.91
C LEU A 19 20.26 19.36 39.14
N ALA A 20 19.33 18.42 39.14
CA ALA A 20 18.59 18.03 40.34
C ALA A 20 19.18 16.71 40.89
N LEU A 21 19.94 16.85 41.97
CA LEU A 21 20.35 15.77 42.86
C LEU A 21 19.14 15.31 43.68
N LEU A 22 18.65 14.09 43.46
CA LEU A 22 17.70 13.43 44.36
C LEU A 22 18.43 12.36 45.17
N ALA A 23 18.61 12.67 46.45
CA ALA A 23 19.14 11.80 47.48
C ALA A 23 18.17 10.66 47.80
N GLY A 24 18.76 9.50 48.12
CA GLY A 24 18.04 8.25 48.36
C GLY A 24 17.20 8.22 49.64
N CYS A 25 16.02 7.62 49.52
CA CYS A 25 15.30 7.02 50.63
C CYS A 25 15.36 5.50 50.47
N SER A 26 16.16 4.85 51.29
CA SER A 26 16.17 3.39 51.47
C SER A 26 14.95 2.98 52.29
N THR A 27 13.90 2.51 51.62
CA THR A 27 12.75 1.84 52.22
C THR A 27 13.11 0.38 52.52
N THR A 28 12.97 0.00 53.78
CA THR A 28 13.15 -1.37 54.26
C THR A 28 12.10 -2.28 53.61
N ALA A 29 12.57 -3.26 52.84
CA ALA A 29 11.71 -4.25 52.19
C ALA A 29 11.05 -5.15 53.24
N PRO A 30 9.72 -5.39 53.17
CA PRO A 30 9.06 -6.35 54.04
C PRO A 30 9.51 -7.78 53.69
N THR A 31 9.78 -8.57 54.73
CA THR A 31 10.09 -10.00 54.62
C THR A 31 8.96 -10.73 53.89
N PRO A 32 9.24 -11.49 52.81
CA PRO A 32 8.21 -12.21 52.08
C PRO A 32 7.65 -13.33 52.95
N VAL A 33 6.33 -13.28 53.18
CA VAL A 33 5.56 -14.41 53.73
C VAL A 33 5.42 -15.44 52.61
N ALA A 34 5.82 -16.68 52.87
CA ALA A 34 5.67 -17.78 51.93
C ALA A 34 4.18 -18.04 51.66
N SER A 35 3.70 -17.61 50.49
CA SER A 35 2.38 -17.97 49.99
C SER A 35 2.34 -19.46 49.66
N PRO A 36 1.23 -20.17 49.95
CA PRO A 36 1.06 -21.57 49.58
C PRO A 36 1.18 -21.71 48.06
N THR A 37 2.05 -22.61 47.62
CA THR A 37 2.24 -22.96 46.22
C THR A 37 0.93 -23.52 45.67
N ALA A 38 0.16 -22.70 44.96
CA ALA A 38 -0.97 -23.16 44.18
C ALA A 38 -0.44 -24.09 43.08
N ALA A 39 -1.06 -25.26 42.93
CA ALA A 39 -0.73 -26.19 41.86
C ALA A 39 -0.86 -25.46 40.51
N SER A 40 0.27 -25.34 39.80
CA SER A 40 0.32 -24.77 38.46
C SER A 40 -0.48 -25.68 37.53
N VAL A 41 -1.68 -25.22 37.17
CA VAL A 41 -2.47 -25.84 36.11
C VAL A 41 -1.69 -25.62 34.83
N ALA A 42 -1.28 -26.71 34.17
CA ALA A 42 -0.62 -26.63 32.88
C ALA A 42 -1.53 -25.83 31.92
N PRO A 43 -0.99 -24.80 31.23
CA PRO A 43 -1.78 -24.05 30.27
C PRO A 43 -2.32 -25.03 29.22
N SER A 44 -3.64 -25.03 29.02
CA SER A 44 -4.22 -25.75 27.88
C SER A 44 -3.52 -25.26 26.61
N PRO A 45 -3.13 -26.16 25.69
CA PRO A 45 -2.55 -25.76 24.44
C PRO A 45 -3.52 -24.82 23.71
N THR A 46 -3.08 -23.59 23.44
CA THR A 46 -3.82 -22.67 22.58
C THR A 46 -3.92 -23.33 21.21
N PRO A 47 -5.12 -23.49 20.63
CA PRO A 47 -5.26 -24.01 19.28
C PRO A 47 -4.38 -23.18 18.34
N THR A 48 -3.47 -23.84 17.63
CA THR A 48 -2.65 -23.20 16.61
C THR A 48 -3.54 -23.00 15.39
N VAL A 49 -4.03 -21.78 15.20
CA VAL A 49 -4.69 -21.40 13.95
C VAL A 49 -3.63 -21.41 12.86
N GLU A 50 -3.84 -22.21 11.82
CA GLU A 50 -2.95 -22.26 10.66
C GLU A 50 -2.92 -20.87 10.01
N ALA A 51 -1.73 -20.33 9.78
CA ALA A 51 -1.59 -19.00 9.20
C ALA A 51 -2.20 -19.00 7.78
N VAL A 52 -3.03 -18.00 7.48
CA VAL A 52 -3.61 -17.84 6.14
C VAL A 52 -2.47 -17.60 5.14
N SER A 53 -2.20 -18.58 4.28
CA SER A 53 -1.17 -18.46 3.26
C SER A 53 -1.67 -17.65 2.08
N GLY A 54 -0.91 -16.63 1.68
CA GLY A 54 -1.19 -15.87 0.47
C GLY A 54 -0.95 -16.66 -0.84
N PRO A 55 -1.36 -16.07 -1.98
CA PRO A 55 -1.09 -16.57 -3.32
C PRO A 55 0.39 -16.85 -3.56
N GLN A 56 0.67 -17.87 -4.37
CA GLN A 56 1.99 -18.10 -4.95
C GLN A 56 2.00 -17.62 -6.40
N PRO A 57 3.13 -17.11 -6.92
CA PRO A 57 3.22 -16.69 -8.31
C PRO A 57 2.94 -17.84 -9.29
N LEU A 58 2.27 -17.53 -10.40
CA LEU A 58 2.06 -18.44 -11.55
C LEU A 58 3.26 -18.51 -12.50
N ILE A 59 4.39 -17.98 -12.04
CA ILE A 59 5.65 -17.91 -12.76
C ILE A 59 6.69 -18.61 -11.90
N ASP A 60 7.45 -19.54 -12.49
CA ASP A 60 8.55 -20.24 -11.82
C ASP A 60 9.78 -19.33 -11.79
N LEU A 61 9.66 -18.27 -11.00
CA LEU A 61 10.69 -17.26 -10.79
C LEU A 61 10.44 -16.58 -9.45
N THR A 62 11.41 -16.66 -8.56
CA THR A 62 11.42 -15.90 -7.30
C THR A 62 12.06 -14.52 -7.52
N CYS A 63 11.80 -13.59 -6.60
CA CYS A 63 12.50 -12.31 -6.63
C CYS A 63 14.01 -12.53 -6.49
N ASP A 64 14.50 -13.35 -5.56
CA ASP A 64 15.95 -13.57 -5.41
C ASP A 64 16.63 -14.05 -6.70
N GLU A 65 16.00 -14.99 -7.44
CA GLU A 65 16.50 -15.44 -8.74
C GLU A 65 16.50 -14.33 -9.79
N LEU A 66 15.42 -13.55 -9.86
CA LEU A 66 15.35 -12.38 -10.74
C LEU A 66 16.46 -11.38 -10.39
N GLY A 67 16.67 -11.08 -9.10
CA GLY A 67 17.68 -10.13 -8.62
C GLY A 67 19.11 -10.53 -8.98
N VAL A 68 19.41 -11.84 -9.03
CA VAL A 68 20.71 -12.36 -9.51
C VAL A 68 20.90 -12.12 -11.00
N ALA A 69 19.83 -12.12 -11.79
CA ALA A 69 19.87 -11.84 -13.23
C ALA A 69 20.02 -10.34 -13.55
N LEU A 70 19.72 -9.44 -12.60
CA LEU A 70 19.75 -8.00 -12.84
C LEU A 70 21.13 -7.38 -12.60
N PRO A 71 21.57 -6.43 -13.45
CA PRO A 71 22.85 -5.73 -13.30
C PRO A 71 22.82 -4.61 -12.24
N LEU A 72 22.22 -4.87 -11.07
CA LEU A 72 21.90 -3.87 -10.02
C LEU A 72 23.10 -2.99 -9.64
N ALA A 73 24.29 -3.58 -9.43
CA ALA A 73 25.48 -2.87 -9.00
C ALA A 73 26.06 -1.89 -10.05
N SER A 74 25.82 -2.16 -11.35
CA SER A 74 26.21 -1.24 -12.43
C SER A 74 25.12 -0.22 -12.78
N THR A 75 23.89 -0.46 -12.36
CA THR A 75 22.77 0.46 -12.65
C THR A 75 22.67 1.60 -11.65
N PHE A 76 22.97 1.37 -10.38
CA PHE A 76 22.80 2.38 -9.32
C PHE A 76 24.15 2.84 -8.73
N ALA A 77 24.25 4.13 -8.41
CA ALA A 77 25.43 4.70 -7.74
C ALA A 77 25.50 4.34 -6.25
N MET A 78 24.39 3.88 -5.69
CA MET A 78 24.26 3.44 -4.30
C MET A 78 23.85 1.98 -4.23
N SER A 79 24.10 1.34 -3.10
CA SER A 79 23.68 -0.04 -2.88
C SER A 79 22.16 -0.13 -2.78
N VAL A 80 21.58 -1.01 -3.60
CA VAL A 80 20.18 -1.42 -3.51
C VAL A 80 20.10 -2.86 -3.01
N THR A 81 19.08 -3.18 -2.24
CA THR A 81 18.84 -4.51 -1.65
C THR A 81 17.38 -4.88 -1.79
N SER A 82 17.07 -6.18 -1.76
CA SER A 82 15.69 -6.65 -1.87
C SER A 82 14.82 -6.02 -0.77
N GLN A 83 13.68 -5.46 -1.19
CA GLN A 83 12.67 -4.92 -0.29
C GLN A 83 11.35 -5.65 -0.49
N ASN A 84 10.49 -5.59 0.53
CA ASN A 84 9.09 -5.93 0.36
C ASN A 84 8.37 -4.74 -0.27
N ARG A 85 8.03 -4.87 -1.55
CA ARG A 85 7.39 -3.81 -2.33
C ARG A 85 6.05 -3.34 -1.75
N ALA A 86 5.27 -4.23 -1.17
CA ALA A 86 4.00 -3.83 -0.54
C ALA A 86 4.26 -2.90 0.66
N ILE A 87 5.35 -3.11 1.41
CA ILE A 87 5.71 -2.27 2.57
C ILE A 87 6.22 -0.90 2.10
N THR A 88 7.06 -0.84 1.08
CA THR A 88 7.62 0.43 0.56
C THR A 88 6.53 1.30 -0.07
N GLU A 89 5.64 0.71 -0.88
CA GLU A 89 4.49 1.38 -1.50
C GLU A 89 3.54 1.95 -0.43
N TYR A 90 3.17 1.12 0.55
CA TYR A 90 2.21 1.50 1.58
C TYR A 90 2.74 2.53 2.58
N ARG A 91 4.06 2.64 2.73
CA ARG A 91 4.70 3.69 3.53
C ARG A 91 4.73 5.03 2.80
N ALA A 92 4.82 4.99 1.48
CA ALA A 92 5.03 6.17 0.67
C ALA A 92 3.73 6.86 0.29
N ALA A 93 2.64 6.09 0.14
CA ALA A 93 1.40 6.57 -0.42
C ALA A 93 0.20 6.34 0.50
N GLN A 94 -0.84 7.14 0.26
CA GLN A 94 -2.18 6.93 0.80
C GLN A 94 -2.89 5.73 0.16
N TYR A 95 -2.33 5.14 -0.91
CA TYR A 95 -3.04 4.18 -1.75
C TYR A 95 -2.97 2.74 -1.23
N PHE A 96 -3.99 1.94 -1.53
CA PHE A 96 -3.88 0.49 -1.38
C PHE A 96 -2.72 -0.05 -2.24
N PRO A 97 -1.86 -0.96 -1.71
CA PRO A 97 -0.71 -1.41 -2.47
C PRO A 97 -1.14 -2.24 -3.66
N SER A 98 -0.81 -1.76 -4.86
CA SER A 98 -0.97 -2.52 -6.10
C SER A 98 -0.27 -3.88 -6.03
N ALA A 99 0.83 -3.97 -5.27
CA ALA A 99 1.54 -5.21 -5.00
C ALA A 99 0.63 -6.37 -4.55
N PHE A 100 -0.41 -6.09 -3.75
CA PHE A 100 -1.30 -7.15 -3.27
C PHE A 100 -2.32 -7.59 -4.30
N GLU A 101 -2.79 -6.69 -5.15
CA GLU A 101 -3.69 -7.01 -6.26
C GLU A 101 -2.96 -7.84 -7.31
N VAL A 102 -1.72 -7.47 -7.63
CA VAL A 102 -0.87 -8.26 -8.54
C VAL A 102 -0.64 -9.65 -7.95
N ARG A 103 -0.32 -9.77 -6.66
CA ARG A 103 -0.16 -11.06 -6.00
C ARG A 103 -1.45 -11.87 -5.96
N SER A 104 -2.63 -11.28 -5.72
CA SER A 104 -3.91 -12.02 -5.72
C SER A 104 -4.28 -12.58 -7.08
N ALA A 105 -3.91 -11.88 -8.16
CA ALA A 105 -3.98 -12.38 -9.54
C ALA A 105 -2.88 -13.42 -9.88
N GLY A 106 -2.09 -13.88 -8.91
CA GLY A 106 -1.01 -14.85 -9.11
C GLY A 106 0.26 -14.25 -9.72
N GLY A 107 0.41 -12.92 -9.67
CA GLY A 107 1.56 -12.21 -10.19
C GLY A 107 2.80 -12.27 -9.32
N LEU A 108 3.92 -11.80 -9.90
CA LEU A 108 5.21 -11.64 -9.24
C LEU A 108 5.45 -10.14 -9.02
N VAL A 109 5.86 -9.77 -7.81
CA VAL A 109 6.12 -8.37 -7.43
C VAL A 109 7.46 -8.32 -6.71
N CYS A 110 8.43 -7.66 -7.31
CA CYS A 110 9.78 -7.56 -6.78
C CYS A 110 10.26 -6.11 -6.70
N GLU A 111 11.07 -5.82 -5.68
CA GLU A 111 11.76 -4.54 -5.54
C GLU A 111 13.19 -4.74 -5.04
N TRP A 112 14.10 -3.96 -5.62
CA TRP A 112 15.43 -3.70 -5.07
C TRP A 112 15.63 -2.20 -4.97
N SER A 113 15.76 -1.70 -3.75
CA SER A 113 15.97 -0.27 -3.51
C SER A 113 16.90 -0.01 -2.34
N ASN A 114 17.20 1.27 -2.12
CA ASN A 114 17.93 1.75 -0.96
C ASN A 114 17.08 1.81 0.34
N GLY A 115 15.87 1.26 0.33
CA GLY A 115 14.97 1.18 1.49
C GLY A 115 14.17 2.47 1.76
N MET A 116 14.31 3.48 0.91
CA MET A 116 13.43 4.66 0.96
C MET A 116 12.02 4.26 0.50
N PRO A 117 10.95 4.93 1.01
CA PRO A 117 9.61 4.73 0.50
C PRO A 117 9.53 5.09 -1.00
N ASP A 118 8.74 4.33 -1.77
CA ASP A 118 8.44 4.60 -3.18
C ASP A 118 6.96 4.87 -3.38
N ALA A 119 6.61 6.04 -3.88
CA ALA A 119 5.26 6.34 -4.31
C ALA A 119 5.25 6.59 -5.82
N PRO A 120 4.86 5.61 -6.65
CA PRO A 120 4.87 5.75 -8.10
C PRO A 120 3.87 6.79 -8.62
N PHE A 121 2.80 7.09 -7.86
CA PHE A 121 1.70 7.96 -8.29
C PHE A 121 1.46 9.20 -7.41
N GLY A 122 2.37 9.52 -6.49
CA GLY A 122 2.22 10.72 -5.67
C GLY A 122 3.23 10.84 -4.54
N GLY A 123 4.04 11.90 -4.56
CA GLY A 123 5.10 12.12 -3.59
C GLY A 123 6.46 12.23 -4.26
N ASN A 124 7.28 13.18 -3.79
CA ASN A 124 8.65 13.36 -4.27
C ASN A 124 9.60 12.71 -3.26
N PHE A 125 10.20 11.59 -3.64
CA PHE A 125 11.23 10.91 -2.87
C PHE A 125 12.54 11.00 -3.64
N PRO A 126 13.18 12.19 -3.71
CA PRO A 126 14.33 12.43 -4.58
C PRO A 126 15.56 11.59 -4.20
N ASP A 127 15.55 11.04 -2.98
CA ASP A 127 16.58 10.15 -2.47
C ASP A 127 16.27 8.66 -2.78
N TYR A 128 15.11 8.32 -3.34
CA TYR A 128 14.81 6.95 -3.73
C TYR A 128 15.68 6.53 -4.92
N ALA A 129 16.29 5.36 -4.80
CA ALA A 129 16.96 4.70 -5.91
C ALA A 129 16.65 3.22 -5.86
N GLY A 130 16.17 2.69 -6.97
CA GLY A 130 15.75 1.30 -7.04
C GLY A 130 15.13 0.91 -8.37
N VAL A 131 14.79 -0.37 -8.44
CA VAL A 131 13.99 -0.98 -9.49
C VAL A 131 12.84 -1.74 -8.88
N THR A 132 11.68 -1.60 -9.49
CA THR A 132 10.52 -2.43 -9.24
C THR A 132 10.16 -3.23 -10.49
N VAL A 133 9.76 -4.48 -10.31
CA VAL A 133 9.31 -5.37 -11.38
C VAL A 133 7.99 -5.98 -10.96
N ASP A 134 6.92 -5.66 -11.68
CA ASP A 134 5.63 -6.35 -11.58
C ASP A 134 5.42 -7.24 -12.78
N VAL A 135 4.86 -8.42 -12.54
CA VAL A 135 4.46 -9.33 -13.59
C VAL A 135 3.06 -9.81 -13.33
N LEU A 136 2.15 -9.49 -14.26
CA LEU A 136 0.80 -10.02 -14.29
C LEU A 136 0.73 -11.18 -15.28
N PRO A 137 0.56 -12.43 -14.82
CA PRO A 137 0.31 -13.56 -15.70
C PRO A 137 -1.07 -13.41 -16.35
N GLU A 138 -1.18 -13.87 -17.59
CA GLU A 138 -2.46 -13.97 -18.30
C GLU A 138 -3.28 -12.65 -18.28
N PRO A 139 -2.69 -11.50 -18.65
CA PRO A 139 -3.35 -10.20 -18.55
C PRO A 139 -4.61 -10.11 -19.43
N GLY A 140 -4.76 -11.01 -20.40
CA GLY A 140 -5.95 -11.15 -21.24
C GLY A 140 -6.33 -9.83 -21.90
N VAL A 141 -7.62 -9.47 -21.81
CA VAL A 141 -8.16 -8.24 -22.41
C VAL A 141 -7.64 -6.96 -21.73
N GLN A 142 -7.01 -7.05 -20.56
CA GLN A 142 -6.51 -5.87 -19.84
C GLN A 142 -5.29 -5.27 -20.54
N TRP A 143 -4.42 -6.11 -21.11
CA TRP A 143 -3.31 -5.61 -21.93
C TRP A 143 -3.81 -4.84 -23.15
N ASP A 144 -4.81 -5.35 -23.86
CA ASP A 144 -5.36 -4.69 -25.05
C ASP A 144 -5.94 -3.31 -24.71
N LYS A 145 -6.66 -3.20 -23.58
CA LYS A 145 -7.18 -1.93 -23.08
C LYS A 145 -6.06 -0.96 -22.71
N TYR A 146 -5.00 -1.44 -22.04
CA TYR A 146 -3.82 -0.65 -21.72
C TYR A 146 -3.17 -0.11 -23.00
N VAL A 147 -2.91 -0.96 -23.98
CA VAL A 147 -2.30 -0.59 -25.27
C VAL A 147 -3.17 0.41 -26.02
N GLU A 148 -4.50 0.22 -26.07
CA GLU A 148 -5.42 1.19 -26.68
C GLU A 148 -5.29 2.57 -26.03
N ARG A 149 -5.26 2.62 -24.70
CA ARG A 149 -5.13 3.85 -23.93
C ARG A 149 -3.77 4.51 -24.10
N VAL A 150 -2.69 3.73 -24.08
CA VAL A 150 -1.31 4.22 -24.14
C VAL A 150 -0.90 4.60 -25.56
N ASN A 151 -1.30 3.87 -26.59
CA ASN A 151 -1.04 4.25 -27.98
C ASN A 151 -1.71 5.57 -28.35
N ALA A 152 -2.84 5.90 -27.74
CA ALA A 152 -3.43 7.24 -27.85
C ALA A 152 -2.50 8.34 -27.28
N MET A 153 -1.53 7.99 -26.45
CA MET A 153 -0.51 8.86 -25.86
C MET A 153 0.87 8.75 -26.54
N GLY A 154 1.10 7.79 -27.45
CA GLY A 154 2.35 7.57 -28.21
C GLY A 154 2.97 6.17 -28.01
N ASP A 155 3.83 5.74 -28.93
CA ASP A 155 4.56 4.45 -28.85
C ASP A 155 5.47 4.42 -27.61
N ARG A 156 5.20 3.50 -26.68
CA ARG A 156 5.97 3.35 -25.44
C ARG A 156 6.93 2.18 -25.53
N THR A 157 8.04 2.45 -26.22
CA THR A 157 9.34 1.86 -25.86
C THR A 157 9.74 2.29 -24.44
N LEU A 158 10.83 1.73 -23.89
CA LEU A 158 11.44 2.21 -22.64
C LEU A 158 11.44 3.74 -22.62
N SER A 159 10.70 4.31 -21.68
CA SER A 159 10.45 5.75 -21.62
C SER A 159 11.13 6.31 -20.38
N CYS A 160 12.16 7.12 -20.61
CA CYS A 160 12.89 7.80 -19.56
C CYS A 160 12.55 9.29 -19.55
N TYR A 161 12.17 9.82 -18.40
CA TYR A 161 11.93 11.24 -18.21
C TYR A 161 12.47 11.72 -16.86
N THR A 162 12.56 13.04 -16.72
CA THR A 162 12.86 13.68 -15.44
C THR A 162 11.59 14.31 -14.89
N PHE A 163 11.18 13.89 -13.70
CA PHE A 163 10.04 14.45 -12.98
C PHE A 163 10.56 15.10 -11.70
N ASP A 164 10.33 16.40 -11.51
CA ASP A 164 10.82 17.17 -10.37
C ASP A 164 12.33 17.04 -10.07
N GLY A 165 13.14 16.84 -11.11
CA GLY A 165 14.59 16.67 -11.00
C GLY A 165 15.04 15.23 -10.76
N GLU A 166 14.11 14.29 -10.63
CA GLU A 166 14.39 12.87 -10.48
C GLU A 166 14.30 12.14 -11.82
N GLY A 167 15.33 11.37 -12.17
CA GLY A 167 15.32 10.52 -13.36
C GLY A 167 14.57 9.22 -13.12
N MET A 168 13.54 8.97 -13.93
CA MET A 168 12.71 7.77 -13.91
C MET A 168 12.64 7.17 -15.31
N CYS A 169 12.73 5.85 -15.40
CA CYS A 169 12.49 5.08 -16.61
C CYS A 169 11.42 4.03 -16.32
N PHE A 170 10.48 3.85 -17.22
CA PHE A 170 9.46 2.81 -17.13
C PHE A 170 9.33 2.05 -18.45
N LEU A 171 9.05 0.76 -18.35
CA LEU A 171 8.81 -0.16 -19.47
C LEU A 171 7.59 -1.01 -19.13
N ASP A 172 6.68 -1.13 -20.08
CA ASP A 172 5.58 -2.10 -20.06
C ASP A 172 5.70 -2.99 -21.30
N GLU A 173 5.78 -4.30 -21.12
CA GLU A 173 5.94 -5.26 -22.21
C GLU A 173 5.06 -6.50 -22.01
N LEU A 174 4.53 -7.03 -23.12
CA LEU A 174 3.86 -8.33 -23.14
C LEU A 174 4.83 -9.41 -23.63
N GLY A 175 5.41 -10.17 -22.71
CA GLY A 175 6.33 -11.29 -22.98
C GLY A 175 5.75 -12.62 -22.52
N ALA A 176 5.74 -13.65 -23.39
CA ALA A 176 5.22 -14.99 -23.07
C ALA A 176 3.81 -14.99 -22.41
N ASN A 177 2.91 -14.12 -22.88
CA ASN A 177 1.56 -13.92 -22.30
C ASN A 177 1.58 -13.42 -20.83
N ARG A 178 2.57 -12.61 -20.49
CA ARG A 178 2.72 -11.94 -19.19
C ARG A 178 2.92 -10.46 -19.44
N TRP A 179 2.17 -9.62 -18.74
CA TRP A 179 2.43 -8.18 -18.73
C TRP A 179 3.51 -7.92 -17.69
N ILE A 180 4.67 -7.45 -18.16
CA ILE A 180 5.86 -7.14 -17.38
C ILE A 180 5.97 -5.63 -17.31
N ALA A 181 5.88 -5.06 -16.11
CA ALA A 181 6.17 -3.66 -15.86
C ALA A 181 7.47 -3.53 -15.08
N VAL A 182 8.40 -2.71 -15.59
CA VAL A 182 9.68 -2.42 -14.94
C VAL A 182 9.81 -0.92 -14.76
N THR A 183 9.96 -0.47 -13.51
CA THR A 183 10.22 0.94 -13.18
C THR A 183 11.60 1.06 -12.55
N VAL A 184 12.43 1.96 -13.07
CA VAL A 184 13.79 2.23 -12.60
C VAL A 184 13.91 3.70 -12.22
N ARG A 185 14.33 3.98 -10.98
CA ARG A 185 14.51 5.35 -10.46
C ARG A 185 15.93 5.51 -9.92
N GLY A 186 16.56 6.65 -10.19
CA GLY A 186 17.92 6.93 -9.70
C GLY A 186 19.04 6.11 -10.37
N ALA A 187 18.82 5.62 -11.59
CA ALA A 187 19.88 4.98 -12.38
C ALA A 187 20.99 5.97 -12.77
N VAL A 188 22.23 5.49 -12.87
CA VAL A 188 23.40 6.33 -13.23
C VAL A 188 23.37 6.82 -14.69
N SER A 189 22.60 6.16 -15.55
CA SER A 189 22.36 6.55 -16.93
C SER A 189 21.15 5.80 -17.52
N GLU A 190 20.56 6.35 -18.58
CA GLU A 190 19.50 5.70 -19.36
C GLU A 190 19.94 4.36 -19.95
N SER A 191 21.19 4.26 -20.42
CA SER A 191 21.74 2.99 -20.93
C SER A 191 21.82 1.90 -19.86
N ALA A 192 22.13 2.28 -18.62
CA ALA A 192 22.18 1.33 -17.50
C ALA A 192 20.77 0.90 -17.06
N ALA A 193 19.79 1.82 -17.10
CA ALA A 193 18.38 1.50 -16.90
C ALA A 193 17.88 0.53 -18.00
N SER A 194 18.16 0.83 -19.27
CA SER A 194 17.78 -0.01 -20.41
C SER A 194 18.34 -1.43 -20.33
N THR A 195 19.62 -1.57 -19.97
CA THR A 195 20.24 -2.89 -19.79
C THR A 195 19.54 -3.68 -18.67
N LEU A 196 19.20 -3.00 -17.57
CA LEU A 196 18.48 -3.61 -16.47
C LEU A 196 17.05 -4.03 -16.86
N THR A 197 16.30 -3.18 -17.58
CA THR A 197 14.93 -3.50 -17.99
C THR A 197 14.90 -4.67 -18.96
N THR A 198 15.82 -4.71 -19.94
CA THR A 198 15.94 -5.86 -20.85
C THR A 198 16.27 -7.15 -20.09
N SER A 199 17.21 -7.09 -19.13
CA SER A 199 17.56 -8.27 -18.32
C SER A 199 16.37 -8.79 -17.51
N ALA A 200 15.53 -7.90 -16.99
CA ALA A 200 14.31 -8.27 -16.28
C ALA A 200 13.30 -8.96 -17.20
N VAL A 201 13.02 -8.36 -18.36
CA VAL A 201 12.10 -8.93 -19.36
C VAL A 201 12.56 -10.30 -19.84
N ASP A 202 13.86 -10.46 -20.14
CA ASP A 202 14.44 -11.72 -20.60
C ASP A 202 14.29 -12.81 -19.53
N ALA A 203 14.62 -12.50 -18.27
CA ALA A 203 14.48 -13.44 -17.16
C ALA A 203 13.03 -13.86 -16.92
N VAL A 204 12.10 -12.91 -16.93
CA VAL A 204 10.66 -13.18 -16.75
C VAL A 204 10.09 -13.96 -17.93
N THR A 205 10.51 -13.67 -19.16
CA THR A 205 10.05 -14.37 -20.37
C THR A 205 10.60 -15.80 -20.43
N ALA A 206 11.82 -16.03 -19.93
CA ALA A 206 12.43 -17.35 -19.87
C ALA A 206 11.87 -18.25 -18.75
N ALA A 207 11.24 -17.66 -17.73
CA ALA A 207 10.72 -18.41 -16.58
C ALA A 207 9.58 -19.37 -16.97
N GLY A 208 9.57 -20.55 -16.37
CA GLY A 208 8.53 -21.56 -16.57
C GLY A 208 7.18 -21.17 -15.97
N PRO A 209 6.14 -22.00 -16.15
CA PRO A 209 4.91 -21.88 -15.37
C PRO A 209 5.17 -22.22 -13.89
N GLY A 210 4.64 -21.40 -12.99
CA GLY A 210 4.81 -21.53 -11.54
C GLY A 210 3.69 -22.32 -10.87
N GLY A 211 3.22 -21.81 -9.73
CA GLY A 211 2.18 -22.43 -8.91
C GLY A 211 0.81 -22.55 -9.59
N ALA A 212 -0.15 -23.12 -8.87
CA ALA A 212 -1.54 -23.17 -9.32
C ALA A 212 -2.25 -21.83 -9.06
N PRO A 213 -3.30 -21.47 -9.84
CA PRO A 213 -4.16 -20.33 -9.55
C PRO A 213 -4.62 -20.32 -8.10
N TRP A 214 -4.44 -19.19 -7.44
CA TRP A 214 -4.93 -19.02 -6.08
C TRP A 214 -6.46 -18.96 -6.08
N THR A 215 -7.06 -19.59 -5.07
CA THR A 215 -8.50 -19.54 -4.86
C THR A 215 -8.76 -18.91 -3.51
N VAL A 216 -9.65 -17.91 -3.49
CA VAL A 216 -10.15 -17.31 -2.25
C VAL A 216 -10.65 -18.44 -1.33
N PRO A 217 -10.23 -18.47 -0.04
CA PRO A 217 -10.70 -19.48 0.90
C PRO A 217 -12.23 -19.56 0.93
N ALA A 218 -12.78 -20.78 0.97
CA ALA A 218 -14.24 -20.98 0.98
C ALA A 218 -14.93 -20.42 2.23
N SER A 219 -14.18 -20.19 3.31
CA SER A 219 -14.64 -19.55 4.54
C SER A 219 -14.73 -18.03 4.45
N THR A 220 -14.20 -17.42 3.39
CA THR A 220 -14.22 -15.98 3.20
C THR A 220 -15.66 -15.49 3.04
N LEU A 221 -16.04 -14.47 3.80
CA LEU A 221 -17.35 -13.84 3.70
C LEU A 221 -17.54 -13.28 2.29
N ALA A 222 -18.66 -13.62 1.67
CA ALA A 222 -19.04 -13.05 0.39
C ALA A 222 -19.39 -11.56 0.58
N LEU A 223 -18.58 -10.68 0.00
CA LEU A 223 -18.82 -9.25 0.04
C LEU A 223 -19.76 -8.78 -1.08
N PRO A 224 -20.46 -7.65 -0.90
CA PRO A 224 -21.25 -7.03 -1.95
C PRO A 224 -20.43 -6.76 -3.22
N ALA A 225 -21.10 -6.83 -4.38
CA ALA A 225 -20.47 -6.49 -5.66
C ALA A 225 -20.57 -4.99 -5.99
N ASP A 226 -21.56 -4.30 -5.44
CA ASP A 226 -21.83 -2.89 -5.74
C ASP A 226 -21.23 -1.99 -4.65
N CYS A 227 -20.43 -1.02 -5.07
CA CYS A 227 -19.84 -0.01 -4.20
C CYS A 227 -20.86 0.74 -3.33
N ALA A 228 -22.06 1.02 -3.87
CA ALA A 228 -23.12 1.70 -3.12
C ALA A 228 -23.68 0.85 -1.96
N THR A 229 -23.43 -0.46 -1.94
CA THR A 229 -23.81 -1.32 -0.81
C THR A 229 -22.83 -1.21 0.35
N TYR A 230 -21.55 -0.89 0.10
CA TYR A 230 -20.58 -0.66 1.17
C TYR A 230 -20.88 0.66 1.87
N ILE A 231 -21.07 1.72 1.08
CA ILE A 231 -21.45 3.04 1.55
C ILE A 231 -22.13 3.78 0.40
N ASP A 232 -23.31 4.36 0.63
CA ASP A 232 -23.95 5.18 -0.38
C ASP A 232 -23.39 6.62 -0.39
N SER A 233 -23.67 7.38 -1.45
CA SER A 233 -23.19 8.76 -1.61
C SER A 233 -23.56 9.70 -0.45
N ALA A 234 -24.77 9.57 0.10
CA ALA A 234 -25.24 10.44 1.17
C ALA A 234 -24.58 10.07 2.50
N GLU A 235 -24.44 8.77 2.78
CA GLU A 235 -23.69 8.26 3.92
C GLU A 235 -22.22 8.65 3.86
N ALA A 236 -21.58 8.52 2.69
CA ALA A 236 -20.19 8.94 2.48
C ALA A 236 -20.01 10.42 2.74
N GLN A 237 -20.90 11.27 2.22
CA GLN A 237 -20.85 12.72 2.43
C GLN A 237 -20.98 13.08 3.91
N VAL A 238 -21.92 12.45 4.62
CA VAL A 238 -22.11 12.65 6.07
C VAL A 238 -20.90 12.15 6.87
N ALA A 239 -20.39 10.97 6.54
CA ALA A 239 -19.26 10.35 7.23
C ALA A 239 -17.97 11.17 7.06
N VAL A 240 -17.72 11.68 5.86
CA VAL A 240 -16.56 12.54 5.57
C VAL A 240 -16.73 13.93 6.19
N GLY A 241 -17.97 14.39 6.35
CA GLY A 241 -18.28 15.67 6.99
C GLY A 241 -18.10 16.87 6.07
N ILE A 242 -18.38 16.70 4.76
CA ILE A 242 -18.30 17.75 3.74
C ILE A 242 -19.69 18.15 3.23
N VAL A 243 -19.80 19.36 2.69
CA VAL A 243 -21.07 19.90 2.17
C VAL A 243 -21.22 19.68 0.67
N GLU A 244 -20.10 19.51 -0.02
CA GLU A 244 -20.00 19.20 -1.42
C GLU A 244 -20.63 17.83 -1.72
N PRO A 245 -21.48 17.72 -2.77
CA PRO A 245 -22.05 16.45 -3.16
C PRO A 245 -20.97 15.43 -3.53
N LEU A 246 -21.00 14.28 -2.86
CA LEU A 246 -20.20 13.11 -3.23
C LEU A 246 -21.01 12.16 -4.10
N ARG A 247 -20.28 11.40 -4.91
CA ARG A 247 -20.74 10.19 -5.59
C ARG A 247 -19.83 9.03 -5.23
N VAL A 248 -20.43 7.88 -4.98
CA VAL A 248 -19.71 6.62 -4.88
C VAL A 248 -19.73 5.96 -6.26
N LEU A 249 -18.54 5.73 -6.83
CA LEU A 249 -18.38 5.17 -8.16
C LEU A 249 -17.54 3.90 -8.10
N GLU A 250 -17.95 2.89 -8.86
CA GLU A 250 -17.08 1.75 -9.15
C GLU A 250 -15.97 2.20 -10.11
N LEU A 251 -14.72 1.96 -9.72
CA LEU A 251 -13.58 2.14 -10.61
C LEU A 251 -13.31 0.85 -11.36
N TYR A 252 -14.11 0.60 -12.40
CA TYR A 252 -13.74 -0.36 -13.44
C TYR A 252 -13.08 0.41 -14.58
N GLY A 253 -11.85 0.85 -14.33
CA GLY A 253 -11.08 1.61 -15.30
C GLY A 253 -10.46 0.76 -16.40
N VAL A 254 -10.11 1.41 -17.52
CA VAL A 254 -9.04 0.92 -18.38
C VAL A 254 -7.76 0.93 -17.54
N PRO A 255 -7.07 -0.21 -17.37
CA PRO A 255 -5.88 -0.25 -16.55
C PRO A 255 -4.82 0.70 -17.11
N LEU A 256 -4.28 1.55 -16.23
CA LEU A 256 -3.15 2.43 -16.57
C LEU A 256 -1.80 1.77 -16.26
N ASP A 257 -1.82 0.67 -15.53
CA ASP A 257 -0.67 -0.10 -15.06
C ASP A 257 -1.07 -1.55 -14.73
N VAL A 258 -0.07 -2.36 -14.34
CA VAL A 258 -0.22 -3.76 -13.94
C VAL A 258 -1.12 -3.94 -12.71
N GLY A 259 -1.07 -3.03 -11.74
CA GLY A 259 -1.90 -3.09 -10.53
C GLY A 259 -3.38 -2.94 -10.85
N GLY A 260 -3.74 -1.90 -11.60
CA GLY A 260 -5.11 -1.69 -12.06
C GLY A 260 -5.62 -2.82 -12.95
N ALA A 261 -4.75 -3.46 -13.74
CA ALA A 261 -5.09 -4.63 -14.52
C ALA A 261 -5.37 -5.85 -13.65
N ALA A 262 -4.53 -6.08 -12.64
CA ALA A 262 -4.70 -7.16 -11.68
C ALA A 262 -5.99 -6.98 -10.86
N ALA A 263 -6.28 -5.76 -10.41
CA ALA A 263 -7.53 -5.41 -9.74
C ALA A 263 -8.78 -5.66 -10.60
N ALA A 264 -8.65 -5.60 -11.93
CA ALA A 264 -9.75 -5.89 -12.85
C ALA A 264 -9.89 -7.38 -13.20
N ILE A 265 -8.89 -8.21 -12.88
CA ILE A 265 -8.90 -9.68 -13.07
C ILE A 265 -9.37 -10.38 -11.80
N ASP A 266 -8.81 -9.99 -10.65
CA ASP A 266 -9.26 -10.44 -9.34
C ASP A 266 -10.62 -9.79 -9.04
N PRO A 267 -11.59 -10.44 -8.36
CA PRO A 267 -12.87 -9.84 -8.03
C PRO A 267 -12.76 -8.83 -6.88
N GLY A 268 -11.59 -8.23 -6.70
CA GLY A 268 -11.39 -7.05 -5.86
C GLY A 268 -12.17 -5.87 -6.43
N HIS A 269 -12.53 -4.94 -5.55
CA HIS A 269 -13.33 -3.78 -5.91
C HIS A 269 -12.63 -2.52 -5.44
N ARG A 270 -12.63 -1.48 -6.28
CA ARG A 270 -12.24 -0.14 -5.88
C ARG A 270 -13.42 0.80 -6.05
N CYS A 271 -13.85 1.41 -4.96
CA CYS A 271 -14.91 2.39 -4.93
C CYS A 271 -14.30 3.77 -4.75
N MET A 272 -14.49 4.66 -5.72
CA MET A 272 -14.11 6.06 -5.56
C MET A 272 -15.16 6.80 -4.75
N LEU A 273 -14.71 7.57 -3.76
CA LEU A 273 -15.51 8.58 -3.08
C LEU A 273 -15.25 9.92 -3.81
N GLY A 274 -15.89 10.10 -4.97
CA GLY A 274 -15.65 11.21 -5.90
C GLY A 274 -16.56 12.40 -5.66
N PHE A 275 -16.15 13.60 -6.06
CA PHE A 275 -17.06 14.74 -6.13
C PHE A 275 -18.00 14.59 -7.35
N GLU A 276 -19.26 15.01 -7.24
CA GLU A 276 -20.18 14.92 -8.40
C GLU A 276 -19.77 15.81 -9.59
N PHE A 277 -19.07 16.91 -9.30
CA PHE A 277 -18.73 17.94 -10.27
C PHE A 277 -17.30 17.83 -10.84
N ASP A 278 -16.49 16.88 -10.37
CA ASP A 278 -15.08 16.75 -10.74
C ASP A 278 -14.66 15.27 -10.83
N GLU A 279 -13.58 14.99 -11.56
CA GLU A 279 -12.90 13.68 -11.56
C GLU A 279 -12.06 13.48 -10.28
N ALA A 280 -11.91 14.52 -9.46
CA ALA A 280 -11.34 14.45 -8.13
C ALA A 280 -12.27 13.78 -7.10
N GLY A 281 -11.70 13.32 -5.99
CA GLY A 281 -12.44 12.72 -4.88
C GLY A 281 -11.76 12.93 -3.54
N VAL A 282 -12.45 12.54 -2.48
CA VAL A 282 -11.94 12.56 -1.10
C VAL A 282 -11.21 11.28 -0.72
N GLY A 283 -11.33 10.23 -1.54
CA GLY A 283 -10.72 8.95 -1.23
C GLY A 283 -11.22 7.76 -2.03
N PHE A 284 -10.82 6.58 -1.58
CA PHE A 284 -11.16 5.29 -2.17
C PHE A 284 -11.51 4.27 -1.09
N VAL A 285 -12.29 3.25 -1.47
CA VAL A 285 -12.47 2.01 -0.72
C VAL A 285 -11.96 0.89 -1.61
N SER A 286 -10.82 0.30 -1.26
CA SER A 286 -10.19 -0.80 -1.98
C SER A 286 -10.44 -2.11 -1.24
N ILE A 287 -10.80 -3.16 -1.97
CA ILE A 287 -11.23 -4.44 -1.40
C ILE A 287 -10.40 -5.56 -2.02
N LEU A 288 -9.74 -6.33 -1.16
CA LEU A 288 -9.04 -7.56 -1.52
C LEU A 288 -9.76 -8.77 -0.90
N ARG A 289 -10.42 -9.55 -1.75
CA ARG A 289 -11.19 -10.71 -1.32
C ARG A 289 -10.26 -11.81 -0.81
N GLY A 290 -10.54 -12.34 0.38
CA GLY A 290 -9.62 -13.26 1.06
C GLY A 290 -8.27 -12.63 1.40
N GLY A 291 -8.18 -11.29 1.40
CA GLY A 291 -6.95 -10.52 1.54
C GLY A 291 -6.36 -10.42 2.95
N GLU A 292 -6.89 -11.15 3.93
CA GLU A 292 -6.38 -11.16 5.30
C GLU A 292 -4.87 -11.51 5.37
N TRP A 293 -4.39 -12.41 4.50
CA TRP A 293 -2.96 -12.72 4.40
C TRP A 293 -2.13 -11.47 4.06
N GLY A 294 -2.64 -10.61 3.17
CA GLY A 294 -1.94 -9.41 2.73
C GLY A 294 -1.83 -8.40 3.86
N TRP A 295 -2.92 -8.21 4.62
CA TRP A 295 -2.87 -7.37 5.81
C TRP A 295 -1.89 -7.92 6.86
N ASN A 296 -1.91 -9.23 7.11
CA ASN A 296 -0.98 -9.86 8.04
C ASN A 296 0.49 -9.69 7.62
N ASP A 297 0.79 -9.65 6.31
CA ASP A 297 2.13 -9.37 5.79
C ASP A 297 2.60 -7.94 6.11
N VAL A 298 1.72 -6.94 6.11
CA VAL A 298 2.12 -5.53 6.27
C VAL A 298 1.82 -4.91 7.63
N LYS A 299 0.86 -5.41 8.39
CA LYS A 299 0.32 -4.70 9.57
C LYS A 299 1.35 -4.28 10.60
N SER A 300 2.37 -5.11 10.84
CA SER A 300 3.45 -4.80 11.78
C SER A 300 4.45 -3.76 11.25
N ALA A 301 4.54 -3.57 9.93
CA ALA A 301 5.53 -2.72 9.28
C ALA A 301 5.05 -1.28 9.02
N VAL A 302 3.74 -1.04 9.17
CA VAL A 302 3.06 0.19 8.70
C VAL A 302 2.58 1.09 9.83
N GLY A 303 2.86 0.73 11.09
CA GLY A 303 2.56 1.57 12.26
C GLY A 303 1.08 1.82 12.49
N ALA A 304 0.21 0.93 12.00
CA ALA A 304 -1.23 1.03 12.21
C ALA A 304 -1.60 0.81 13.69
N THR A 305 -2.63 1.50 14.13
CA THR A 305 -3.16 1.40 15.49
C THR A 305 -4.52 0.71 15.49
N PRO A 306 -4.83 -0.18 16.46
CA PRO A 306 -6.15 -0.79 16.55
C PRO A 306 -7.24 0.27 16.62
N LEU A 307 -8.35 0.00 15.94
CA LEU A 307 -9.54 0.85 15.90
C LEU A 307 -10.74 0.06 16.42
N GLU A 308 -11.32 0.51 17.54
CA GLU A 308 -12.55 -0.08 18.06
C GLU A 308 -13.75 0.45 17.29
N LEU A 309 -14.52 -0.43 16.65
CA LEU A 309 -15.73 -0.09 15.91
C LEU A 309 -16.92 -0.88 16.45
N GLU A 310 -18.05 -0.20 16.65
CA GLU A 310 -19.30 -0.85 17.03
C GLU A 310 -19.78 -1.79 15.91
N GLY A 311 -20.30 -2.96 16.28
CA GLY A 311 -20.77 -3.97 15.33
C GLY A 311 -19.66 -4.86 14.75
N LEU A 312 -18.39 -4.59 15.04
CA LEU A 312 -17.28 -5.43 14.61
C LEU A 312 -17.28 -6.74 15.42
N GLY A 313 -17.51 -7.87 14.74
CA GLY A 313 -17.46 -9.20 15.35
C GLY A 313 -16.07 -9.55 15.93
N ALA A 314 -16.03 -10.51 16.87
CA ALA A 314 -14.81 -10.86 17.61
C ALA A 314 -13.67 -11.43 16.73
N ASP A 315 -14.00 -11.97 15.55
CA ASP A 315 -13.05 -12.51 14.58
C ASP A 315 -12.64 -11.48 13.51
N ASN A 316 -13.11 -10.24 13.63
CA ASN A 316 -12.82 -9.17 12.70
C ASN A 316 -11.89 -8.14 13.36
N GLU A 317 -11.07 -7.48 12.55
CA GLU A 317 -10.14 -6.45 13.02
C GLU A 317 -10.40 -5.13 12.30
N ALA A 318 -10.11 -4.02 12.97
CA ALA A 318 -10.07 -2.71 12.35
C ALA A 318 -8.84 -1.97 12.84
N TRP A 319 -8.20 -1.25 11.92
CA TRP A 319 -6.95 -0.56 12.15
C TRP A 319 -7.00 0.82 11.50
N LEU A 320 -6.24 1.74 12.06
CA LEU A 320 -6.16 3.11 11.57
C LEU A 320 -4.69 3.54 11.47
N ARG A 321 -4.33 4.13 10.34
CA ARG A 321 -3.06 4.79 10.09
C ARG A 321 -3.31 6.17 9.50
N CYS A 322 -2.41 7.11 9.79
CA CYS A 322 -2.45 8.44 9.19
C CYS A 322 -1.04 8.88 8.85
N GLY A 323 -0.91 9.63 7.75
CA GLY A 323 0.36 10.18 7.31
C GLY A 323 0.90 11.27 8.24
N PRO A 324 2.18 11.68 8.07
CA PRO A 324 2.72 12.87 8.69
C PRO A 324 1.83 14.09 8.40
N GLY A 325 1.61 14.95 9.40
CA GLY A 325 0.71 16.12 9.24
C GLY A 325 -0.78 15.78 9.14
N ILE A 326 -1.13 14.48 9.15
CA ILE A 326 -2.51 13.97 8.99
C ILE A 326 -3.11 14.49 7.67
N ASP A 327 -2.34 14.48 6.59
CA ASP A 327 -2.83 14.89 5.27
C ASP A 327 -3.56 13.76 4.54
N TRP A 328 -3.43 12.54 5.06
CA TRP A 328 -4.21 11.37 4.68
C TRP A 328 -4.39 10.46 5.89
N CYS A 329 -5.47 9.69 5.89
CA CYS A 329 -5.71 8.63 6.85
C CYS A 329 -6.35 7.44 6.15
N ASN A 330 -5.97 6.26 6.60
CA ASN A 330 -6.54 5.04 6.10
C ASN A 330 -7.06 4.19 7.26
N ALA A 331 -8.24 3.63 7.06
CA ALA A 331 -8.81 2.62 7.94
C ALA A 331 -8.80 1.28 7.21
N ASP A 332 -8.17 0.28 7.81
CA ASP A 332 -8.06 -1.08 7.26
C ASP A 332 -8.95 -2.01 8.08
N LEU A 333 -9.91 -2.65 7.41
CA LEU A 333 -10.86 -3.59 8.01
C LEU A 333 -10.57 -5.00 7.54
N ILE A 334 -10.50 -5.93 8.48
CA ILE A 334 -10.41 -7.37 8.21
C ILE A 334 -11.74 -7.98 8.61
N ILE A 335 -12.59 -8.29 7.61
CA ILE A 335 -13.95 -8.76 7.83
C ILE A 335 -14.16 -10.09 7.12
N GLY A 336 -14.36 -11.15 7.89
CA GLY A 336 -14.60 -12.50 7.38
C GLY A 336 -13.54 -12.96 6.38
N GLY A 337 -12.25 -12.72 6.67
CA GLY A 337 -11.11 -13.06 5.81
C GLY A 337 -10.82 -12.10 4.66
N ASN A 338 -11.65 -11.09 4.42
CA ASN A 338 -11.39 -10.04 3.43
C ASN A 338 -10.61 -8.87 4.03
N TRP A 339 -9.86 -8.14 3.20
CA TRP A 339 -9.26 -6.87 3.58
C TRP A 339 -9.92 -5.73 2.80
N ILE A 340 -10.50 -4.77 3.53
CA ILE A 340 -11.12 -3.56 3.00
C ILE A 340 -10.30 -2.36 3.51
N SER A 341 -9.64 -1.64 2.62
CA SER A 341 -8.88 -0.43 2.92
C SER A 341 -9.67 0.80 2.50
N ILE A 342 -10.00 1.65 3.47
CA ILE A 342 -10.55 2.98 3.24
C ILE A 342 -9.38 3.95 3.22
N GLU A 343 -9.23 4.71 2.15
CA GLU A 343 -8.13 5.64 1.91
C GLU A 343 -8.72 7.03 1.77
N LEU A 344 -8.48 7.93 2.72
CA LEU A 344 -8.93 9.32 2.63
C LEU A 344 -7.73 10.26 2.55
N ALA A 345 -7.86 11.29 1.72
CA ALA A 345 -6.86 12.34 1.54
C ALA A 345 -7.48 13.72 1.76
N LYS A 346 -6.74 14.64 2.38
CA LYS A 346 -7.15 16.05 2.38
C LYS A 346 -7.13 16.53 0.95
N HIS A 347 -8.24 17.11 0.53
CA HIS A 347 -8.36 17.72 -0.79
C HIS A 347 -8.58 19.22 -0.63
N ASP A 348 -7.99 20.02 -1.50
CA ASP A 348 -8.14 21.48 -1.51
C ASP A 348 -9.61 21.95 -1.64
N PHE A 349 -10.52 21.07 -2.06
CA PHE A 349 -11.95 21.38 -2.27
C PHE A 349 -12.85 20.97 -1.11
N GLY A 350 -12.41 20.06 -0.24
CA GLY A 350 -13.16 19.67 0.95
C GLY A 350 -12.63 20.49 2.11
N GLY A 351 -13.48 21.29 2.75
CA GLY A 351 -13.10 22.19 3.86
C GLY A 351 -12.33 21.49 5.00
N PRO A 352 -12.01 22.18 6.10
CA PRO A 352 -11.24 21.59 7.21
C PRO A 352 -12.06 20.52 7.94
N TYR A 353 -12.09 19.30 7.41
CA TYR A 353 -12.64 18.14 8.10
C TYR A 353 -11.52 17.37 8.80
N ASP A 354 -11.85 16.79 9.95
CA ASP A 354 -10.95 15.90 10.66
C ASP A 354 -10.89 14.58 9.89
N ILE A 355 -9.89 14.45 9.02
CA ILE A 355 -9.72 13.27 8.16
C ILE A 355 -9.57 11.97 8.94
N ARG A 356 -9.08 12.04 10.18
CA ARG A 356 -9.01 10.89 11.06
C ARG A 356 -10.42 10.45 11.46
N ALA A 357 -11.23 11.40 11.92
CA ALA A 357 -12.62 11.15 12.27
C ALA A 357 -13.44 10.68 11.05
N ALA A 358 -13.18 11.26 9.87
CA ALA A 358 -13.81 10.86 8.61
C ALA A 358 -13.49 9.39 8.26
N ALA A 359 -12.22 8.98 8.33
CA ALA A 359 -11.83 7.61 8.02
C ALA A 359 -12.49 6.61 8.98
N GLN A 360 -12.56 6.96 10.27
CA GLN A 360 -13.26 6.15 11.28
C GLN A 360 -14.77 6.07 11.02
N ALA A 361 -15.41 7.17 10.62
CA ALA A 361 -16.85 7.22 10.35
C ALA A 361 -17.24 6.44 9.08
N VAL A 362 -16.41 6.52 8.03
CA VAL A 362 -16.59 5.71 6.81
C VAL A 362 -16.42 4.22 7.13
N ALA A 363 -15.37 3.88 7.90
CA ALA A 363 -15.14 2.51 8.36
C ALA A 363 -16.32 1.95 9.17
N ALA A 364 -16.84 2.71 10.14
CA ALA A 364 -18.00 2.33 10.93
C ALA A 364 -19.26 2.10 10.07
N THR A 365 -19.45 2.94 9.04
CA THR A 365 -20.56 2.79 8.10
C THR A 365 -20.45 1.50 7.30
N ILE A 366 -19.25 1.19 6.78
CA ILE A 366 -19.01 -0.07 6.05
C ILE A 366 -19.22 -1.28 6.96
N VAL A 367 -18.74 -1.24 8.21
CA VAL A 367 -18.98 -2.32 9.20
C VAL A 367 -20.47 -2.57 9.38
N ARG A 368 -21.27 -1.51 9.57
CA ARG A 368 -22.73 -1.63 9.70
C ARG A 368 -23.39 -2.26 8.47
N ASN A 369 -22.89 -1.96 7.27
CA ASN A 369 -23.51 -2.39 6.02
C ASN A 369 -23.07 -3.81 5.59
N VAL A 370 -21.90 -4.27 6.04
CA VAL A 370 -21.27 -5.52 5.56
C VAL A 370 -21.25 -6.63 6.61
N VAL A 371 -21.16 -6.30 7.90
CA VAL A 371 -21.18 -7.32 8.96
C VAL A 371 -22.63 -7.76 9.20
N PRO A 372 -22.93 -9.08 9.09
CA PRO A 372 -24.30 -9.61 9.16
C PRO A 372 -24.95 -9.58 10.55
#